data_AF-G3Q7M2-F1
#
_entry.id   AF-G3Q7M2-F1
#
_cell.length_a   1.000
_cell.length_b   1.000
_cell.length_c   1.000
_cell.angle_alpha   90.00
_cell.angle_beta   90.00
_cell.angle_gamma   90.00
#
_symmetry.space_group_name_H-M   'P 1'
#
loop_
_entity.id
_entity.type
_entity.pdbx_description
1 polymer ?
#
loop_
_entity_poly.entity_id
_entity_poly.type
_entity_poly.pdbx_seq_one_letter_code
_entity_poly.pdbx_strand_id
1 'polypeptide(L)'
;RCPSTCSCSRESIICVGSSYVPRISPNDVSSLLLNSNSLTTVRDDAFSGLAHLEYLFIESNKMETAAKYAFRGLRDLTHLSLANNNIEALPRDVFIDLDSLIELDLRGNAFECDCRAKWLMTWLKNTNATVSDVVCAGPEDMKDKRLNDMTSLHDECVSTDFVLHQSVASESLSVDTFSYKNDVYVTIAAPSAESCMVLQWDHIEMNFRTYDNITGQSIVGCKSVVIQDQVFVIVAQLFGGSHIYKFDEDQSRFSKFQDIEVSKISKPNDIEAFQIGSDWFFLIADSSKAGLSTLYKWNDKGFYSYQSLHEWYRDTDAEFLDLDGKAHLILASRSQVPVIYQWSRSNQKFVLQGEIPNMEDVVAVKHFRVKEELYLAMTRYIGDSKILRWGAKQFVEIQALPSRGSMVLQPFSFKDRYYLALGSDYTFSQIYLWDDEIKLFDRFKEVYIQAPRSFTVVATDRRDFIFTSSFKGNTQIFEHVIIDLSL
;
A
#
# COMPACT_ATOMS: atom_id res chain seq x y z
N ARG A 1 -29.74 -40.33 25.83
CA ARG A 1 -29.00 -40.80 27.03
C ARG A 1 -28.27 -39.59 27.61
N CYS A 2 -28.24 -39.43 28.94
CA CYS A 2 -27.51 -38.32 29.57
C CYS A 2 -25.99 -38.50 29.40
N PRO A 3 -25.22 -37.46 29.04
CA PRO A 3 -23.76 -37.52 28.99
C PRO A 3 -23.14 -37.84 30.35
N SER A 4 -21.98 -38.50 30.38
CA SER A 4 -21.34 -38.96 31.62
C SER A 4 -20.84 -37.84 32.54
N THR A 5 -20.57 -36.66 32.00
CA THR A 5 -20.14 -35.46 32.74
C THR A 5 -21.32 -34.56 33.14
N CYS A 6 -22.56 -35.02 32.92
CA CYS A 6 -23.75 -34.22 33.15
C CYS A 6 -24.77 -34.96 34.03
N SER A 7 -25.55 -34.15 34.75
CA SER A 7 -26.77 -34.55 35.43
C SER A 7 -27.94 -34.02 34.61
N CYS A 8 -28.83 -34.90 34.15
CA CYS A 8 -29.96 -34.54 33.30
C CYS A 8 -31.27 -34.78 34.03
N SER A 9 -32.14 -33.78 34.01
CA SER A 9 -33.55 -33.87 34.38
C SER A 9 -34.42 -33.86 33.11
N ARG A 10 -35.74 -33.72 33.27
CA ARG A 10 -36.68 -33.63 32.14
C ARG A 10 -36.48 -32.35 31.33
N GLU A 11 -36.20 -31.24 32.00
CA GLU A 11 -36.17 -29.89 31.42
C GLU A 11 -34.79 -29.22 31.56
N SER A 12 -33.91 -29.74 32.41
CA SER A 12 -32.61 -29.12 32.70
C SER A 12 -31.44 -30.11 32.60
N ILE A 13 -30.30 -29.62 32.12
CA ILE A 13 -29.04 -30.36 32.06
C ILE A 13 -27.95 -29.52 32.72
N ILE A 14 -27.22 -30.12 33.66
CA ILE A 14 -26.10 -29.50 34.37
C ILE A 14 -24.85 -30.32 34.11
N CYS A 15 -23.81 -29.73 33.51
CA CYS A 15 -22.56 -30.42 33.25
C CYS A 15 -21.40 -29.84 34.06
N VAL A 16 -20.58 -30.72 34.63
CA VAL A 16 -19.42 -30.39 35.47
C VAL A 16 -18.22 -31.23 35.05
N GLY A 17 -17.04 -30.61 34.94
CA GLY A 17 -15.80 -31.23 34.47
C GLY A 17 -15.74 -31.48 32.95
N SER A 18 -16.62 -30.85 32.15
CA SER A 18 -16.62 -30.96 30.69
C SER A 18 -15.56 -30.05 30.05
N SER A 19 -14.82 -30.56 29.06
CA SER A 19 -13.89 -29.76 28.23
C SER A 19 -14.45 -29.40 26.85
N TYR A 20 -15.63 -29.91 26.51
CA TYR A 20 -16.37 -29.62 25.28
C TYR A 20 -17.88 -29.66 25.54
N VAL A 21 -18.68 -29.04 24.66
CA VAL A 21 -20.14 -29.13 24.70
C VAL A 21 -20.54 -30.58 24.37
N PRO A 22 -21.12 -31.34 25.32
CA PRO A 22 -21.45 -32.74 25.09
C PRO A 22 -22.59 -32.86 24.07
N ARG A 23 -22.58 -33.92 23.24
CA ARG A 23 -23.70 -34.21 22.35
C ARG A 23 -24.93 -34.58 23.17
N ILE A 24 -25.91 -33.69 23.18
CA ILE A 24 -27.20 -33.89 23.85
C ILE A 24 -28.19 -34.40 22.79
N SER A 25 -28.94 -35.46 23.12
CA SER A 25 -30.04 -35.93 22.26
C SER A 25 -31.29 -35.09 22.55
N PRO A 26 -32.08 -34.72 21.52
CA PRO A 26 -33.21 -33.82 21.68
C PRO A 26 -34.29 -34.44 22.59
N ASN A 27 -34.46 -33.83 23.75
CA ASN A 27 -35.64 -33.86 24.60
C ASN A 27 -36.05 -32.38 24.80
N ASP A 28 -37.26 -32.10 25.29
CA ASP A 28 -37.79 -30.76 25.61
C ASP A 28 -36.99 -30.04 26.73
N VAL A 29 -35.67 -29.90 26.56
CA VAL A 29 -34.74 -29.28 27.49
C VAL A 29 -34.84 -27.78 27.30
N SER A 30 -35.29 -27.09 28.34
CA SER A 30 -35.39 -25.64 28.38
C SER A 30 -34.15 -25.00 29.01
N SER A 31 -33.35 -25.74 29.79
CA SER A 31 -32.18 -25.18 30.50
C SER A 31 -30.91 -26.02 30.39
N LEU A 32 -29.79 -25.38 30.04
CA LEU A 32 -28.46 -25.98 29.98
C LEU A 32 -27.43 -25.14 30.74
N LEU A 33 -26.80 -25.75 31.73
CA LEU A 33 -25.79 -25.16 32.61
C LEU A 33 -24.43 -25.83 32.39
N LEU A 34 -23.45 -25.06 31.91
CA LEU A 34 -22.08 -25.48 31.62
C LEU A 34 -21.06 -24.72 32.48
N ASN A 35 -21.41 -24.40 33.72
CA ASN A 35 -20.61 -23.53 34.59
C ASN A 35 -19.37 -24.22 35.19
N SER A 36 -18.30 -23.45 35.42
CA SER A 36 -17.07 -23.91 36.10
C SER A 36 -16.42 -25.13 35.45
N ASN A 37 -16.39 -25.13 34.12
CA ASN A 37 -15.82 -26.17 33.28
C ASN A 37 -14.45 -25.75 32.71
N SER A 38 -13.92 -26.49 31.74
CA SER A 38 -12.68 -26.14 31.04
C SER A 38 -12.90 -25.99 29.54
N LEU A 39 -14.05 -25.41 29.16
CA LEU A 39 -14.36 -25.09 27.77
C LEU A 39 -13.44 -23.97 27.29
N THR A 40 -12.77 -24.20 26.16
CA THR A 40 -11.94 -23.20 25.49
C THR A 40 -12.64 -22.56 24.29
N THR A 41 -13.65 -23.23 23.72
CA THR A 41 -14.47 -22.71 22.62
C THR A 41 -15.79 -23.47 22.50
N VAL A 42 -16.78 -22.85 21.87
CA VAL A 42 -18.02 -23.49 21.41
C VAL A 42 -17.93 -23.65 19.90
N ARG A 43 -18.00 -24.88 19.40
CA ARG A 43 -17.87 -25.21 17.98
C ARG A 43 -19.18 -24.89 17.23
N ASP A 44 -19.09 -24.81 15.90
CA ASP A 44 -20.26 -24.66 15.05
C ASP A 44 -21.29 -25.77 15.33
N ASP A 45 -22.56 -25.35 15.39
CA ASP A 45 -23.71 -26.23 15.57
C ASP A 45 -23.64 -27.09 16.85
N ALA A 46 -22.91 -26.64 17.88
CA ALA A 46 -22.71 -27.39 19.14
C ALA A 46 -24.02 -27.71 19.87
N PHE A 47 -25.06 -26.88 19.68
CA PHE A 47 -26.38 -27.04 20.28
C PHE A 47 -27.44 -27.49 19.26
N SER A 48 -27.03 -28.02 18.11
CA SER A 48 -27.96 -28.48 17.08
C SER A 48 -28.98 -29.47 17.62
N GLY A 49 -30.26 -29.20 17.35
CA GLY A 49 -31.39 -29.99 17.83
C GLY A 49 -32.00 -29.52 19.16
N LEU A 50 -31.43 -28.52 19.84
CA LEU A 50 -31.98 -27.92 21.06
C LEU A 50 -32.81 -26.66 20.76
N ALA A 51 -33.77 -26.76 19.84
CA ALA A 51 -34.54 -25.60 19.37
C ALA A 51 -35.39 -24.91 20.46
N HIS A 52 -35.80 -25.67 21.49
CA HIS A 52 -36.62 -25.22 22.62
C HIS A 52 -35.82 -24.78 23.86
N LEU A 53 -34.50 -24.61 23.70
CA LEU A 53 -33.65 -24.18 24.81
C LEU A 53 -33.92 -22.70 25.11
N GLU A 54 -34.35 -22.39 26.34
CA GLU A 54 -34.65 -21.03 26.79
C GLU A 54 -33.48 -20.41 27.58
N TYR A 55 -32.74 -21.22 28.35
CA TYR A 55 -31.67 -20.78 29.23
C TYR A 55 -30.36 -21.51 28.93
N LEU A 56 -29.31 -20.76 28.60
CA LEU A 56 -27.97 -21.28 28.36
C LEU A 56 -26.94 -20.49 29.17
N PHE A 57 -26.31 -21.16 30.13
CA PHE A 57 -25.25 -20.58 30.96
C PHE A 57 -23.94 -21.29 30.71
N ILE A 58 -22.93 -20.55 30.28
CA ILE A 58 -21.57 -21.03 30.01
C ILE A 58 -20.59 -20.13 30.78
N GLU A 59 -20.69 -20.17 32.11
CA GLU A 59 -19.96 -19.24 32.98
C GLU A 59 -18.68 -19.84 33.56
N SER A 60 -17.71 -18.99 33.91
CA SER A 60 -16.49 -19.42 34.63
C SER A 60 -15.73 -20.54 33.90
N ASN A 61 -15.60 -20.41 32.58
CA ASN A 61 -14.82 -21.29 31.72
C ASN A 61 -13.54 -20.57 31.24
N LYS A 62 -12.90 -21.09 30.19
CA LYS A 62 -11.65 -20.53 29.62
C LYS A 62 -11.84 -20.17 28.16
N MET A 63 -13.04 -19.72 27.79
CA MET A 63 -13.34 -19.40 26.40
C MET A 63 -12.66 -18.10 25.99
N GLU A 64 -11.84 -18.16 24.94
CA GLU A 64 -11.24 -16.96 24.32
C GLU A 64 -12.10 -16.43 23.16
N THR A 65 -12.89 -17.32 22.54
CA THR A 65 -13.84 -17.00 21.47
C THR A 65 -14.87 -18.12 21.29
N ALA A 66 -15.80 -17.92 20.35
CA ALA A 66 -16.76 -18.93 19.89
C ALA A 66 -16.64 -19.10 18.36
N ALA A 67 -17.12 -20.22 17.82
CA ALA A 67 -17.24 -20.38 16.37
C ALA A 67 -18.41 -19.54 15.83
N LYS A 68 -18.35 -19.16 14.54
CA LYS A 68 -19.33 -18.26 13.91
C LYS A 68 -20.78 -18.76 14.05
N TYR A 69 -20.97 -20.07 14.01
CA TYR A 69 -22.29 -20.70 14.10
C TYR A 69 -22.49 -21.47 15.41
N ALA A 70 -21.82 -21.03 16.49
CA ALA A 70 -21.88 -21.65 17.80
C ALA A 70 -23.30 -21.79 18.35
N PHE A 71 -24.12 -20.74 18.23
CA PHE A 71 -25.49 -20.67 18.78
C PHE A 71 -26.59 -20.80 17.71
N ARG A 72 -26.24 -21.29 16.52
CA ARG A 72 -27.18 -21.41 15.40
C ARG A 72 -28.39 -22.26 15.79
N GLY A 73 -29.58 -21.78 15.42
CA GLY A 73 -30.84 -22.52 15.60
C GLY A 73 -31.46 -22.45 17.01
N LEU A 74 -30.86 -21.71 17.96
CA LEU A 74 -31.41 -21.50 19.30
C LEU A 74 -32.46 -20.38 19.33
N ARG A 75 -33.57 -20.57 18.61
CA ARG A 75 -34.58 -19.51 18.37
C ARG A 75 -35.43 -19.16 19.59
N ASP A 76 -35.64 -20.12 20.48
CA ASP A 76 -36.43 -19.94 21.72
C ASP A 76 -35.56 -19.42 22.89
N LEU A 77 -34.25 -19.17 22.67
CA LEU A 77 -33.33 -18.77 23.72
C LEU A 77 -33.63 -17.36 24.23
N THR A 78 -33.91 -17.25 25.52
CA THR A 78 -34.25 -15.99 26.19
C THR A 78 -33.10 -15.47 27.05
N HIS A 79 -32.31 -16.36 27.66
CA HIS A 79 -31.19 -15.99 28.53
C HIS A 79 -29.91 -16.70 28.11
N LEU A 80 -28.89 -15.91 27.76
CA LEU A 80 -27.55 -16.39 27.45
C LEU A 80 -26.54 -15.74 28.39
N SER A 81 -25.75 -16.54 29.10
CA SER A 81 -24.62 -16.04 29.88
C SER A 81 -23.32 -16.66 29.41
N LEU A 82 -22.36 -15.81 29.06
CA LEU A 82 -20.96 -16.14 28.77
C LEU A 82 -20.03 -15.46 29.80
N ALA A 83 -20.55 -15.15 30.99
CA ALA A 83 -19.85 -14.39 32.00
C ALA A 83 -18.61 -15.10 32.56
N ASN A 84 -17.62 -14.31 32.98
CA ASN A 84 -16.38 -14.78 33.61
C ASN A 84 -15.63 -15.81 32.77
N ASN A 85 -15.44 -15.52 31.48
CA ASN A 85 -14.57 -16.27 30.58
C ASN A 85 -13.33 -15.41 30.24
N ASN A 86 -12.62 -15.74 29.16
CA ASN A 86 -11.46 -15.02 28.67
C ASN A 86 -11.73 -14.45 27.28
N ILE A 87 -12.98 -14.13 26.95
CA ILE A 87 -13.36 -13.82 25.57
C ILE A 87 -12.70 -12.51 25.16
N GLU A 88 -11.83 -12.59 24.15
CA GLU A 88 -11.15 -11.44 23.56
C GLU A 88 -11.98 -10.83 22.42
N ALA A 89 -12.59 -11.69 21.60
CA ALA A 89 -13.49 -11.27 20.53
C ALA A 89 -14.51 -12.36 20.22
N LEU A 90 -15.72 -11.94 19.83
CA LEU A 90 -16.75 -12.81 19.30
C LEU A 90 -16.87 -12.63 17.78
N PRO A 91 -17.09 -13.71 17.01
CA PRO A 91 -17.25 -13.60 15.57
C PRO A 91 -18.54 -12.85 15.21
N ARG A 92 -18.49 -12.14 14.09
CA ARG A 92 -19.64 -11.41 13.57
C ARG A 92 -20.84 -12.33 13.37
N ASP A 93 -22.02 -11.81 13.69
CA ASP A 93 -23.32 -12.48 13.53
C ASP A 93 -23.49 -13.76 14.38
N VAL A 94 -22.66 -13.96 15.42
CA VAL A 94 -22.79 -15.14 16.31
C VAL A 94 -24.13 -15.23 17.03
N PHE A 95 -24.85 -14.11 17.14
CA PHE A 95 -26.18 -13.98 17.75
C PHE A 95 -27.33 -13.90 16.74
N ILE A 96 -27.09 -14.13 15.44
CA ILE A 96 -28.06 -13.85 14.36
C ILE A 96 -29.39 -14.61 14.48
N ASP A 97 -29.38 -15.81 15.04
CA ASP A 97 -30.57 -16.66 15.18
C ASP A 97 -31.23 -16.57 16.58
N LEU A 98 -30.74 -15.68 17.45
CA LEU A 98 -31.24 -15.52 18.83
C LEU A 98 -32.41 -14.53 18.89
N ASP A 99 -33.47 -14.80 18.13
CA ASP A 99 -34.60 -13.89 17.93
C ASP A 99 -35.39 -13.56 19.21
N SER A 100 -35.38 -14.50 20.17
CA SER A 100 -36.14 -14.38 21.44
C SER A 100 -35.28 -13.88 22.62
N LEU A 101 -34.06 -13.42 22.37
CA LEU A 101 -33.11 -13.08 23.42
C LEU A 101 -33.59 -11.88 24.25
N ILE A 102 -33.69 -12.07 25.56
CA ILE A 102 -34.10 -11.06 26.54
C ILE A 102 -32.90 -10.59 27.35
N GLU A 103 -32.00 -11.50 27.75
CA GLU A 103 -30.84 -11.17 28.57
C GLU A 103 -29.57 -11.82 28.02
N LEU A 104 -28.51 -11.01 27.91
CA LEU A 104 -27.17 -11.44 27.54
C LEU A 104 -26.16 -10.97 28.59
N ASP A 105 -25.46 -11.90 29.21
CA ASP A 105 -24.38 -11.58 30.16
C ASP A 105 -23.00 -11.88 29.55
N LEU A 106 -22.18 -10.84 29.42
CA LEU A 106 -20.82 -10.86 28.88
C LEU A 106 -19.79 -10.36 29.91
N ARG A 107 -20.18 -10.10 31.16
CA ARG A 107 -19.28 -9.52 32.17
C ARG A 107 -18.07 -10.42 32.46
N GLY A 108 -16.98 -9.81 32.89
CA GLY A 108 -15.78 -10.56 33.32
C GLY A 108 -15.06 -11.29 32.17
N ASN A 109 -15.16 -10.75 30.95
CA ASN A 109 -14.38 -11.16 29.78
C ASN A 109 -13.27 -10.15 29.49
N ALA A 110 -12.41 -10.44 28.51
CA ALA A 110 -11.22 -9.66 28.19
C ALA A 110 -11.29 -9.04 26.79
N PHE A 111 -12.39 -8.34 26.47
CA PHE A 111 -12.65 -7.88 25.11
C PHE A 111 -11.58 -6.91 24.59
N GLU A 112 -11.02 -7.23 23.43
CA GLU A 112 -10.16 -6.35 22.63
C GLU A 112 -11.06 -5.45 21.76
N CYS A 113 -11.21 -4.20 22.16
CA CYS A 113 -12.07 -3.20 21.52
C CYS A 113 -11.40 -2.54 20.30
N ASP A 114 -10.91 -3.39 19.40
CA ASP A 114 -10.40 -3.02 18.08
C ASP A 114 -11.50 -3.15 16.99
N CYS A 115 -11.12 -3.15 15.72
CA CYS A 115 -12.06 -3.27 14.60
C CYS A 115 -12.98 -4.52 14.68
N ARG A 116 -12.52 -5.63 15.28
CA ARG A 116 -13.27 -6.87 15.42
C ARG A 116 -14.46 -6.72 16.36
N ALA A 117 -14.41 -5.79 17.31
CA ALA A 117 -15.49 -5.51 18.25
C ALA A 117 -16.55 -4.53 17.69
N LYS A 118 -16.34 -3.95 16.49
CA LYS A 118 -17.26 -2.95 15.91
C LYS A 118 -18.66 -3.49 15.68
N TRP A 119 -18.78 -4.74 15.21
CA TRP A 119 -20.08 -5.36 15.01
C TRP A 119 -20.82 -5.53 16.34
N LEU A 120 -20.10 -5.92 17.41
CA LEU A 120 -20.67 -6.14 18.74
C LEU A 120 -21.14 -4.80 19.33
N MET A 121 -20.32 -3.75 19.25
CA MET A 121 -20.74 -2.39 19.63
C MET A 121 -22.04 -1.97 18.90
N THR A 122 -22.12 -2.22 17.59
CA THR A 122 -23.29 -1.86 16.78
C THR A 122 -24.51 -2.70 17.17
N TRP A 123 -24.32 -3.99 17.42
CA TRP A 123 -25.37 -4.90 17.87
C TRP A 123 -25.90 -4.50 19.26
N LEU A 124 -25.02 -4.15 20.21
CA LEU A 124 -25.38 -3.69 21.56
C LEU A 124 -26.28 -2.46 21.55
N LYS A 125 -26.11 -1.56 20.57
CA LYS A 125 -26.96 -0.36 20.42
C LYS A 125 -28.34 -0.64 19.83
N ASN A 126 -28.45 -1.69 19.02
CA ASN A 126 -29.63 -1.98 18.22
C ASN A 126 -30.47 -3.13 18.80
N THR A 127 -29.90 -3.94 19.68
CA THR A 127 -30.61 -5.06 20.32
C THR A 127 -31.64 -4.56 21.34
N ASN A 128 -32.74 -5.28 21.44
CA ASN A 128 -33.75 -5.06 22.48
C ASN A 128 -33.46 -5.87 23.76
N ALA A 129 -32.47 -6.77 23.72
CA ALA A 129 -32.05 -7.53 24.87
C ALA A 129 -31.37 -6.64 25.92
N THR A 130 -31.54 -6.95 27.19
CA THR A 130 -30.76 -6.35 28.27
C THR A 130 -29.39 -7.00 28.27
N VAL A 131 -28.33 -6.21 28.10
CA VAL A 131 -26.95 -6.71 28.03
C VAL A 131 -26.12 -6.11 29.16
N SER A 132 -25.29 -6.93 29.81
CA SER A 132 -24.32 -6.47 30.80
C SER A 132 -23.32 -5.47 30.18
N ASP A 133 -22.72 -4.60 31.00
CA ASP A 133 -21.63 -3.72 30.55
C ASP A 133 -20.46 -4.54 29.97
N VAL A 134 -20.11 -4.27 28.71
CA VAL A 134 -18.91 -4.82 28.07
C VAL A 134 -17.77 -3.84 28.25
N VAL A 135 -16.80 -4.20 29.09
CA VAL A 135 -15.62 -3.37 29.39
C VAL A 135 -14.43 -3.87 28.57
N CYS A 136 -13.74 -2.95 27.92
CA CYS A 136 -12.57 -3.22 27.09
C CYS A 136 -11.34 -3.55 27.94
N ALA A 137 -10.66 -4.65 27.64
CA ALA A 137 -9.37 -5.00 28.22
C ALA A 137 -8.19 -4.36 27.45
N GLY A 138 -8.39 -4.14 26.15
CA GLY A 138 -7.43 -3.50 25.25
C GLY A 138 -8.12 -2.96 23.99
N PRO A 139 -7.38 -2.32 23.06
CA PRO A 139 -6.01 -1.83 23.21
C PRO A 139 -5.86 -0.78 24.34
N GLU A 140 -4.63 -0.39 24.73
CA GLU A 140 -4.37 0.47 25.91
C GLU A 140 -5.13 1.80 25.91
N ASP A 141 -5.39 2.39 24.74
CA ASP A 141 -6.21 3.59 24.57
C ASP A 141 -7.72 3.35 24.80
N MET A 142 -8.17 2.10 24.69
CA MET A 142 -9.55 1.67 24.90
C MET A 142 -9.79 0.98 26.25
N LYS A 143 -8.73 0.61 26.95
CA LYS A 143 -8.78 -0.07 28.24
C LYS A 143 -9.70 0.62 29.25
N ASP A 144 -10.48 -0.17 29.97
CA ASP A 144 -11.48 0.23 30.98
C ASP A 144 -12.66 1.06 30.44
N LYS A 145 -12.73 1.35 29.14
CA LYS A 145 -13.90 1.98 28.52
C LYS A 145 -15.01 0.95 28.30
N ARG A 146 -16.26 1.42 28.33
CA ARG A 146 -17.46 0.60 28.07
C ARG A 146 -17.79 0.64 26.59
N LEU A 147 -17.80 -0.51 25.95
CA LEU A 147 -18.13 -0.65 24.52
C LEU A 147 -19.55 -0.15 24.22
N ASN A 148 -20.49 -0.34 25.15
CA ASN A 148 -21.90 0.06 25.04
C ASN A 148 -22.07 1.58 24.91
N ASP A 149 -21.18 2.36 25.55
CA ASP A 149 -21.28 3.83 25.61
C ASP A 149 -20.57 4.53 24.44
N MET A 150 -19.81 3.78 23.64
CA MET A 150 -19.02 4.35 22.55
C MET A 150 -19.91 4.80 21.41
N THR A 151 -19.75 6.02 20.92
CA THR A 151 -20.48 6.53 19.75
C THR A 151 -19.96 5.96 18.44
N SER A 152 -18.64 5.79 18.33
CA SER A 152 -17.97 5.09 17.24
C SER A 152 -16.76 4.32 17.79
N LEU A 153 -16.43 3.22 17.12
CA LEU A 153 -15.24 2.42 17.38
C LEU A 153 -14.41 2.47 16.09
N HIS A 154 -13.27 3.16 16.13
CA HIS A 154 -12.36 3.42 14.99
C HIS A 154 -13.11 3.80 13.70
N ASP A 155 -13.25 5.11 13.44
CA ASP A 155 -14.14 5.67 12.41
C ASP A 155 -13.96 5.03 11.01
N GLU A 156 -12.79 4.50 10.70
CA GLU A 156 -12.56 3.62 9.56
C GLU A 156 -11.93 2.29 10.01
N CYS A 157 -12.75 1.27 10.26
CA CYS A 157 -12.29 -0.14 10.37
C CYS A 157 -11.90 -0.69 8.99
N VAL A 158 -11.13 0.11 8.26
CA VAL A 158 -10.77 -0.09 6.88
C VAL A 158 -9.27 0.06 6.80
N SER A 159 -8.60 -1.04 6.50
CA SER A 159 -7.20 -1.05 6.12
C SER A 159 -7.10 -1.22 4.60
N THR A 160 -5.89 -1.39 4.14
CA THR A 160 -5.58 -1.65 2.74
C THR A 160 -4.61 -2.82 2.66
N ASP A 161 -4.42 -3.37 1.47
CA ASP A 161 -3.34 -4.30 1.22
C ASP A 161 -2.83 -4.21 -0.21
N PHE A 162 -1.63 -4.74 -0.44
CA PHE A 162 -1.02 -4.93 -1.75
C PHE A 162 -1.00 -6.41 -2.09
N VAL A 163 -1.86 -6.82 -3.02
CA VAL A 163 -2.00 -8.21 -3.45
C VAL A 163 -1.38 -8.38 -4.82
N LEU A 164 -0.56 -9.41 -5.02
CA LEU A 164 0.03 -9.69 -6.33
C LEU A 164 -1.10 -9.95 -7.34
N HIS A 165 -1.23 -9.08 -8.33
CA HIS A 165 -2.24 -9.15 -9.37
C HIS A 165 -1.73 -9.88 -10.61
N GLN A 166 -0.55 -9.48 -11.10
CA GLN A 166 0.05 -10.04 -12.32
C GLN A 166 1.57 -10.02 -12.22
N SER A 167 2.23 -10.92 -12.94
CA SER A 167 3.68 -10.96 -13.12
C SER A 167 4.01 -10.83 -14.61
N VAL A 168 4.87 -9.89 -14.97
CA VAL A 168 5.39 -9.73 -16.33
C VAL A 168 6.73 -10.43 -16.39
N ALA A 169 6.85 -11.46 -17.23
CA ALA A 169 8.02 -12.33 -17.34
C ALA A 169 9.20 -11.64 -18.06
N SER A 170 9.71 -10.56 -17.47
CA SER A 170 10.85 -9.80 -17.94
C SER A 170 11.49 -9.03 -16.78
N GLU A 171 12.82 -8.98 -16.79
CA GLU A 171 13.60 -8.07 -15.97
C GLU A 171 13.42 -6.63 -16.48
N SER A 172 13.41 -5.68 -15.56
CA SER A 172 13.19 -4.27 -15.87
C SER A 172 13.96 -3.33 -14.96
N LEU A 173 14.23 -2.13 -15.49
CA LEU A 173 14.89 -1.04 -14.77
C LEU A 173 13.92 0.04 -14.34
N SER A 174 13.15 0.58 -15.28
CA SER A 174 12.18 1.65 -15.03
C SER A 174 10.82 1.28 -15.57
N VAL A 175 9.80 1.78 -14.90
CA VAL A 175 8.40 1.75 -15.32
C VAL A 175 7.90 3.18 -15.32
N ASP A 176 7.07 3.51 -16.31
CA ASP A 176 6.40 4.80 -16.41
C ASP A 176 4.97 4.57 -16.92
N THR A 177 4.07 5.53 -16.69
CA THR A 177 2.67 5.40 -17.09
C THR A 177 2.16 6.66 -17.75
N PHE A 178 1.24 6.49 -18.70
CA PHE A 178 0.55 7.59 -19.34
C PHE A 178 -0.89 7.21 -19.65
N SER A 179 -1.76 8.22 -19.69
CA SER A 179 -3.14 8.06 -20.14
C SER A 179 -3.29 8.67 -21.53
N TYR A 180 -4.00 7.97 -22.41
CA TYR A 180 -4.25 8.43 -23.77
C TYR A 180 -5.61 7.94 -24.25
N LYS A 181 -6.45 8.85 -24.76
CA LYS A 181 -7.83 8.57 -25.20
C LYS A 181 -8.67 7.77 -24.18
N ASN A 182 -8.52 8.08 -22.89
CA ASN A 182 -9.15 7.41 -21.74
C ASN A 182 -8.67 5.98 -21.44
N ASP A 183 -7.66 5.48 -22.15
CA ASP A 183 -6.99 4.24 -21.80
C ASP A 183 -5.71 4.51 -21.01
N VAL A 184 -5.31 3.52 -20.22
CA VAL A 184 -4.11 3.56 -19.38
C VAL A 184 -3.05 2.65 -19.99
N TYR A 185 -1.86 3.22 -20.17
CA TYR A 185 -0.71 2.56 -20.73
C TYR A 185 0.46 2.59 -19.74
N VAL A 186 1.33 1.60 -19.86
CA VAL A 186 2.52 1.45 -19.03
C VAL A 186 3.71 1.13 -19.92
N THR A 187 4.79 1.90 -19.81
CA THR A 187 6.04 1.63 -20.50
C THR A 187 7.05 1.03 -19.54
N ILE A 188 7.70 -0.07 -19.95
CA ILE A 188 8.66 -0.81 -19.13
C ILE A 188 9.99 -0.90 -19.90
N ALA A 189 11.04 -0.33 -19.33
CA ALA A 189 12.39 -0.51 -19.84
C ALA A 189 12.90 -1.90 -19.43
N ALA A 190 13.03 -2.80 -20.40
CA ALA A 190 13.49 -4.17 -20.21
C ALA A 190 14.83 -4.40 -20.95
N PRO A 191 15.98 -4.18 -20.29
CA PRO A 191 17.29 -4.25 -20.94
C PRO A 191 17.59 -5.63 -21.52
N SER A 192 17.27 -6.70 -20.78
CA SER A 192 17.52 -8.09 -21.16
C SER A 192 16.64 -8.55 -22.33
N ALA A 193 15.49 -7.90 -22.53
CA ALA A 193 14.62 -8.12 -23.67
C ALA A 193 14.93 -7.20 -24.87
N GLU A 194 15.92 -6.29 -24.73
CA GLU A 194 16.23 -5.24 -25.71
C GLU A 194 14.97 -4.48 -26.18
N SER A 195 14.07 -4.21 -25.24
CA SER A 195 12.75 -3.66 -25.54
C SER A 195 12.29 -2.66 -24.48
N CYS A 196 11.67 -1.60 -24.95
CA CYS A 196 10.76 -0.78 -24.18
C CYS A 196 9.35 -1.34 -24.44
N MET A 197 8.86 -2.16 -23.50
CA MET A 197 7.56 -2.80 -23.62
C MET A 197 6.47 -1.77 -23.34
N VAL A 198 5.43 -1.73 -24.17
CA VAL A 198 4.24 -0.92 -23.94
C VAL A 198 3.09 -1.85 -23.61
N LEU A 199 2.53 -1.72 -22.41
CA LEU A 199 1.35 -2.46 -21.97
C LEU A 199 0.12 -1.54 -22.00
N GLN A 200 -1.04 -2.12 -22.23
CA GLN A 200 -2.35 -1.47 -22.14
C GLN A 200 -3.24 -2.24 -21.16
N TRP A 201 -4.06 -1.51 -20.41
CA TRP A 201 -5.09 -2.10 -19.57
C TRP A 201 -6.23 -2.70 -20.41
N ASP A 202 -6.56 -3.98 -20.20
CA ASP A 202 -7.73 -4.62 -20.79
C ASP A 202 -8.91 -4.61 -19.81
N HIS A 203 -9.95 -3.84 -20.14
CA HIS A 203 -11.17 -3.71 -19.34
C HIS A 203 -12.04 -4.98 -19.30
N ILE A 204 -11.81 -5.95 -20.21
CA ILE A 204 -12.57 -7.21 -20.27
C ILE A 204 -11.91 -8.29 -19.41
N GLU A 205 -10.63 -8.56 -19.65
CA GLU A 205 -9.88 -9.55 -18.86
C GLU A 205 -9.37 -9.01 -17.52
N MET A 206 -9.46 -7.70 -17.31
CA MET A 206 -9.03 -7.05 -16.08
C MET A 206 -7.55 -7.29 -15.78
N ASN A 207 -6.71 -7.22 -16.81
CA ASN A 207 -5.25 -7.43 -16.76
C ASN A 207 -4.50 -6.44 -17.67
N PHE A 208 -3.17 -6.40 -17.57
CA PHE A 208 -2.32 -5.62 -18.47
C PHE A 208 -1.78 -6.51 -19.60
N ARG A 209 -2.07 -6.14 -20.84
CA ARG A 209 -1.63 -6.87 -22.04
C ARG A 209 -0.57 -6.09 -22.80
N THR A 210 0.32 -6.81 -23.49
CA THR A 210 1.27 -6.19 -24.40
C THR A 210 0.54 -5.51 -25.54
N TYR A 211 0.79 -4.22 -25.70
CA TYR A 211 0.25 -3.38 -26.76
C TYR A 211 1.25 -3.23 -27.91
N ASP A 212 2.49 -2.84 -27.59
CA ASP A 212 3.58 -2.67 -28.56
C ASP A 212 4.94 -2.91 -27.90
N ASN A 213 6.00 -3.04 -28.70
CA ASN A 213 7.38 -3.18 -28.23
C ASN A 213 8.32 -2.30 -29.07
N ILE A 214 8.91 -1.29 -28.43
CA ILE A 214 9.93 -0.46 -29.06
C ILE A 214 11.30 -1.13 -28.85
N THR A 215 11.89 -1.63 -29.92
CA THR A 215 13.18 -2.34 -29.85
C THR A 215 14.34 -1.36 -29.66
N GLY A 216 15.31 -1.76 -28.83
CA GLY A 216 16.48 -0.95 -28.53
C GLY A 216 17.50 -1.66 -27.63
N GLN A 217 18.77 -1.34 -27.82
CA GLN A 217 19.87 -2.02 -27.13
C GLN A 217 20.14 -1.39 -25.77
N SER A 218 20.17 -2.21 -24.71
CA SER A 218 20.52 -1.76 -23.34
C SER A 218 19.73 -0.51 -22.90
N ILE A 219 18.41 -0.59 -23.05
CA ILE A 219 17.49 0.48 -22.67
C ILE A 219 17.49 0.62 -21.13
N VAL A 220 17.67 1.85 -20.65
CA VAL A 220 17.69 2.19 -19.21
C VAL A 220 16.39 2.86 -18.77
N GLY A 221 15.83 3.69 -19.65
CA GLY A 221 14.69 4.54 -19.37
C GLY A 221 13.69 4.56 -20.51
N CYS A 222 12.40 4.45 -20.16
CA CYS A 222 11.27 4.66 -21.05
C CYS A 222 10.34 5.71 -20.43
N LYS A 223 10.54 6.99 -20.77
CA LYS A 223 9.72 8.07 -20.21
C LYS A 223 8.70 8.53 -21.25
N SER A 224 7.43 8.50 -20.88
CA SER A 224 6.32 8.85 -21.75
C SER A 224 5.94 10.32 -21.56
N VAL A 225 5.63 11.02 -22.66
CA VAL A 225 5.13 12.39 -22.63
C VAL A 225 3.97 12.54 -23.62
N VAL A 226 2.91 13.21 -23.18
CA VAL A 226 1.72 13.50 -24.00
C VAL A 226 1.66 15.00 -24.27
N ILE A 227 1.86 15.39 -25.53
CA ILE A 227 1.93 16.79 -25.95
C ILE A 227 0.88 17.01 -27.03
N GLN A 228 -0.09 17.88 -26.77
CA GLN A 228 -1.15 18.23 -27.74
C GLN A 228 -1.84 16.98 -28.35
N ASP A 229 -2.22 16.03 -27.49
CA ASP A 229 -2.86 14.75 -27.89
C ASP A 229 -1.99 13.83 -28.76
N GLN A 230 -0.67 14.02 -28.73
CA GLN A 230 0.30 13.11 -29.33
C GLN A 230 1.16 12.48 -28.24
N VAL A 231 1.36 11.17 -28.35
CA VAL A 231 2.17 10.38 -27.40
C VAL A 231 3.57 10.21 -27.94
N PHE A 232 4.56 10.52 -27.09
CA PHE A 232 5.96 10.26 -27.35
C PHE A 232 6.56 9.41 -26.22
N VAL A 233 7.53 8.56 -26.58
CA VAL A 233 8.31 7.79 -25.62
C VAL A 233 9.78 8.10 -25.83
N ILE A 234 10.43 8.64 -24.80
CA ILE A 234 11.86 8.93 -24.75
C ILE A 234 12.56 7.66 -24.27
N VAL A 235 13.39 7.09 -25.15
CA VAL A 235 14.10 5.83 -24.91
C VAL A 235 15.59 6.12 -24.71
N ALA A 236 16.04 6.05 -23.46
CA ALA A 236 17.45 6.22 -23.12
C ALA A 236 18.20 4.89 -23.19
N GLN A 237 19.35 4.89 -23.88
CA GLN A 237 20.13 3.69 -24.16
C GLN A 237 21.61 3.87 -23.80
N LEU A 238 22.25 2.82 -23.28
CA LEU A 238 23.70 2.81 -23.02
C LEU A 238 24.55 2.61 -24.28
N PHE A 239 23.95 2.09 -25.35
CA PHE A 239 24.57 1.79 -26.63
C PHE A 239 23.64 2.21 -27.78
N GLY A 240 24.20 2.56 -28.93
CA GLY A 240 23.41 2.94 -30.12
C GLY A 240 22.74 4.32 -30.09
N GLY A 241 23.04 5.14 -29.06
CA GLY A 241 22.44 6.47 -28.88
C GLY A 241 21.01 6.41 -28.34
N SER A 242 20.51 7.48 -27.74
CA SER A 242 19.13 7.54 -27.24
C SER A 242 18.19 8.10 -28.32
N HIS A 243 16.90 7.75 -28.27
CA HIS A 243 15.93 8.08 -29.32
C HIS A 243 14.59 8.49 -28.73
N ILE A 244 13.79 9.20 -29.51
CA ILE A 244 12.40 9.54 -29.21
C ILE A 244 11.53 8.84 -30.24
N TYR A 245 10.48 8.18 -29.76
CA TYR A 245 9.48 7.50 -30.57
C TYR A 245 8.16 8.25 -30.47
N LYS A 246 7.39 8.26 -31.55
CA LYS A 246 6.05 8.85 -31.61
C LYS A 246 5.04 7.75 -31.91
N PHE A 247 3.90 7.79 -31.23
CA PHE A 247 2.78 6.91 -31.52
C PHE A 247 2.12 7.31 -32.85
N ASP A 248 1.99 6.34 -33.75
CA ASP A 248 1.27 6.47 -35.01
C ASP A 248 -0.10 5.77 -34.87
N GLU A 249 -1.17 6.57 -34.91
CA GLU A 249 -2.54 6.05 -34.76
C GLU A 249 -2.96 5.12 -35.90
N ASP A 250 -2.57 5.45 -37.14
CA ASP A 250 -2.96 4.70 -38.33
C ASP A 250 -2.33 3.31 -38.32
N GLN A 251 -1.11 3.20 -37.81
CA GLN A 251 -0.39 1.94 -37.70
C GLN A 251 -0.56 1.27 -36.33
N SER A 252 -1.16 1.95 -35.36
CA SER A 252 -1.31 1.50 -33.96
C SER A 252 0.01 1.01 -33.36
N ARG A 253 1.10 1.75 -33.60
CA ARG A 253 2.45 1.41 -33.13
C ARG A 253 3.31 2.64 -32.95
N PHE A 254 4.39 2.48 -32.20
CA PHE A 254 5.44 3.48 -32.09
C PHE A 254 6.43 3.39 -33.26
N SER A 255 6.82 4.55 -33.76
CA SER A 255 7.85 4.70 -34.79
C SER A 255 8.89 5.71 -34.35
N LYS A 256 10.14 5.53 -34.79
CA LYS A 256 11.24 6.43 -34.41
C LYS A 256 10.94 7.82 -34.96
N PHE A 257 10.89 8.80 -34.07
CA PHE A 257 10.57 10.18 -34.38
C PHE A 257 11.82 11.05 -34.46
N GLN A 258 12.76 10.88 -33.52
CA GLN A 258 13.95 11.71 -33.44
C GLN A 258 15.13 10.98 -32.80
N ASP A 259 16.34 11.20 -33.30
CA ASP A 259 17.60 10.82 -32.62
C ASP A 259 17.98 11.90 -31.58
N ILE A 260 18.35 11.48 -30.36
CA ILE A 260 18.88 12.38 -29.34
C ILE A 260 20.37 12.61 -29.60
N GLU A 261 20.84 13.85 -29.47
CA GLU A 261 22.23 14.21 -29.75
C GLU A 261 23.22 13.44 -28.85
N VAL A 262 23.95 12.50 -29.46
CA VAL A 262 24.90 11.60 -28.78
C VAL A 262 26.16 12.34 -28.30
N SER A 263 26.44 13.54 -28.80
CA SER A 263 27.64 14.30 -28.41
C SER A 263 27.65 14.72 -26.94
N LYS A 264 26.46 14.80 -26.32
CA LYS A 264 26.25 15.26 -24.93
C LYS A 264 25.97 14.13 -23.95
N ILE A 265 25.35 13.05 -24.42
CA ILE A 265 24.91 11.92 -23.60
C ILE A 265 25.80 10.71 -23.87
N SER A 266 26.35 10.13 -22.80
CA SER A 266 27.28 9.00 -22.83
C SER A 266 26.76 7.82 -22.00
N LYS A 267 26.30 8.04 -20.76
CA LYS A 267 25.75 6.98 -19.88
C LYS A 267 24.49 7.47 -19.17
N PRO A 268 23.36 7.54 -19.89
CA PRO A 268 22.09 7.94 -19.29
C PRO A 268 21.71 6.97 -18.17
N ASN A 269 21.23 7.50 -17.05
CA ASN A 269 20.81 6.71 -15.90
C ASN A 269 19.36 6.96 -15.49
N ASP A 270 18.88 8.19 -15.65
CA ASP A 270 17.52 8.61 -15.29
C ASP A 270 16.97 9.63 -16.30
N ILE A 271 15.65 9.68 -16.43
CA ILE A 271 14.93 10.62 -17.31
C ILE A 271 13.77 11.23 -16.52
N GLU A 272 13.77 12.56 -16.41
CA GLU A 272 12.67 13.30 -15.79
C GLU A 272 12.02 14.23 -16.81
N ALA A 273 10.68 14.22 -16.88
CA ALA A 273 9.91 14.99 -17.85
C ALA A 273 8.94 15.91 -17.12
N PHE A 274 8.92 17.19 -17.47
CA PHE A 274 8.19 18.20 -16.73
C PHE A 274 7.84 19.42 -17.59
N GLN A 275 6.95 20.25 -17.06
CA GLN A 275 6.55 21.50 -17.68
C GLN A 275 6.95 22.70 -16.84
N ILE A 276 7.33 23.80 -17.50
CA ILE A 276 7.49 25.12 -16.88
C ILE A 276 6.61 26.09 -17.66
N GLY A 277 5.46 26.45 -17.10
CA GLY A 277 4.42 27.15 -17.85
C GLY A 277 3.84 26.24 -18.94
N SER A 278 3.83 26.68 -20.19
CA SER A 278 3.38 25.88 -21.34
C SER A 278 4.49 25.08 -22.01
N ASP A 279 5.75 25.30 -21.60
CA ASP A 279 6.90 24.70 -22.26
C ASP A 279 7.17 23.31 -21.67
N TRP A 280 7.27 22.31 -22.56
CA TRP A 280 7.68 20.96 -22.21
C TRP A 280 9.19 20.80 -22.22
N PHE A 281 9.70 20.12 -21.20
CA PHE A 281 11.09 19.75 -21.06
C PHE A 281 11.23 18.29 -20.65
N PHE A 282 12.38 17.70 -20.99
CA PHE A 282 12.88 16.54 -20.27
C PHE A 282 14.37 16.69 -20.00
N LEU A 283 14.84 16.08 -18.93
CA LEU A 283 16.24 15.98 -18.57
C LEU A 283 16.67 14.52 -18.64
N ILE A 284 17.87 14.27 -19.18
CA ILE A 284 18.57 13.00 -19.01
C ILE A 284 19.72 13.23 -18.03
N ALA A 285 19.72 12.50 -16.92
CA ALA A 285 20.85 12.46 -15.98
C ALA A 285 21.92 11.50 -16.52
N ASP A 286 23.17 11.99 -16.61
CA ASP A 286 24.29 11.20 -17.13
C ASP A 286 25.26 10.78 -16.01
N SER A 287 25.46 9.47 -15.88
CA SER A 287 26.30 8.86 -14.84
C SER A 287 27.79 8.81 -15.21
N SER A 288 28.17 9.28 -16.39
CA SER A 288 29.56 9.37 -16.84
C SER A 288 30.11 10.79 -16.70
N LYS A 289 31.42 10.88 -16.43
CA LYS A 289 32.10 12.19 -16.35
C LYS A 289 32.23 12.90 -17.71
N ALA A 290 32.15 12.15 -18.81
CA ALA A 290 32.32 12.68 -20.16
C ALA A 290 30.98 13.15 -20.77
N GLY A 291 29.87 12.53 -20.35
CA GLY A 291 28.54 13.02 -20.64
C GLY A 291 28.16 14.19 -19.74
N LEU A 292 27.13 14.91 -20.15
CA LEU A 292 26.56 16.03 -19.42
C LEU A 292 25.09 15.77 -19.21
N SER A 293 24.61 15.90 -17.96
CA SER A 293 23.18 15.92 -17.69
C SER A 293 22.54 17.07 -18.47
N THR A 294 21.65 16.76 -19.40
CA THR A 294 21.21 17.70 -20.43
C THR A 294 19.70 17.83 -20.43
N LEU A 295 19.26 19.08 -20.40
CA LEU A 295 17.87 19.51 -20.52
C LEU A 295 17.55 19.72 -22.00
N TYR A 296 16.44 19.14 -22.44
CA TYR A 296 15.90 19.27 -23.78
C TYR A 296 14.56 20.01 -23.73
N LYS A 297 14.33 20.90 -24.69
CA LYS A 297 13.10 21.70 -24.80
C LYS A 297 12.32 21.34 -26.06
N TRP A 298 11.00 21.22 -25.93
CA TRP A 298 10.07 21.06 -27.04
C TRP A 298 9.95 22.37 -27.87
N ASN A 299 9.94 22.27 -29.20
CA ASN A 299 9.76 23.42 -30.10
C ASN A 299 8.77 23.15 -31.26
N ASP A 300 7.76 22.33 -31.02
CA ASP A 300 6.73 21.87 -31.99
C ASP A 300 7.22 20.88 -33.05
N LYS A 301 8.53 20.80 -33.30
CA LYS A 301 9.11 19.82 -34.24
C LYS A 301 9.80 18.66 -33.55
N GLY A 302 10.19 18.83 -32.29
CA GLY A 302 10.94 17.85 -31.54
C GLY A 302 11.56 18.45 -30.28
N PHE A 303 12.41 17.67 -29.65
CA PHE A 303 13.13 18.06 -28.44
C PHE A 303 14.60 18.35 -28.76
N TYR A 304 15.07 19.53 -28.39
CA TYR A 304 16.43 19.97 -28.71
C TYR A 304 17.16 20.40 -27.45
N SER A 305 18.48 20.17 -27.42
CA SER A 305 19.33 20.53 -26.29
C SER A 305 19.17 22.01 -25.95
N TYR A 306 18.94 22.28 -24.67
CA TYR A 306 18.60 23.60 -24.15
C TYR A 306 19.63 24.07 -23.12
N GLN A 307 20.03 23.18 -22.21
CA GLN A 307 21.00 23.49 -21.17
C GLN A 307 21.70 22.21 -20.69
N SER A 308 23.03 22.23 -20.61
CA SER A 308 23.80 21.21 -19.88
C SER A 308 24.03 21.65 -18.44
N LEU A 309 24.01 20.68 -17.52
CA LEU A 309 24.14 20.87 -16.08
C LEU A 309 25.27 19.98 -15.55
N HIS A 310 25.83 20.38 -14.41
CA HIS A 310 26.71 19.57 -13.57
C HIS A 310 27.89 18.90 -14.30
N GLU A 311 28.68 19.70 -15.00
CA GLU A 311 29.83 19.20 -15.77
C GLU A 311 30.84 18.43 -14.90
N TRP A 312 31.30 17.27 -15.41
CA TRP A 312 32.27 16.36 -14.75
C TRP A 312 31.76 15.57 -13.55
N TYR A 313 30.46 15.62 -13.27
CA TYR A 313 29.81 14.82 -12.25
C TYR A 313 29.29 13.50 -12.82
N ARG A 314 28.85 12.61 -11.93
CA ARG A 314 28.25 11.32 -12.28
C ARG A 314 26.84 11.31 -11.72
N ASP A 315 25.95 11.98 -12.42
CA ASP A 315 24.57 12.15 -11.97
C ASP A 315 23.83 10.82 -12.10
N THR A 316 23.19 10.44 -11.02
CA THR A 316 22.46 9.18 -10.93
C THR A 316 20.95 9.39 -11.08
N ASP A 317 20.44 10.55 -10.69
CA ASP A 317 19.00 10.81 -10.69
C ASP A 317 18.76 12.32 -10.73
N ALA A 318 17.62 12.70 -11.32
CA ALA A 318 17.15 14.05 -11.34
C ALA A 318 15.70 14.15 -10.89
N GLU A 319 15.40 15.17 -10.09
CA GLU A 319 14.06 15.38 -9.56
C GLU A 319 13.61 16.82 -9.80
N PHE A 320 12.54 16.96 -10.58
CA PHE A 320 11.88 18.24 -10.78
C PHE A 320 10.81 18.46 -9.70
N LEU A 321 10.78 19.65 -9.12
CA LEU A 321 9.79 20.00 -8.10
C LEU A 321 9.48 21.50 -8.10
N ASP A 322 8.27 21.83 -7.65
CA ASP A 322 7.93 23.19 -7.26
C ASP A 322 8.23 23.41 -5.77
N LEU A 323 9.07 24.40 -5.50
CA LEU A 323 9.45 24.83 -4.16
C LEU A 323 9.12 26.33 -4.04
N ASP A 324 8.13 26.62 -3.20
CA ASP A 324 7.55 27.94 -2.95
C ASP A 324 7.13 28.70 -4.24
N GLY A 325 6.46 28.00 -5.17
CA GLY A 325 5.94 28.57 -6.41
C GLY A 325 7.01 28.80 -7.49
N LYS A 326 8.18 28.19 -7.33
CA LYS A 326 9.29 28.25 -8.27
C LYS A 326 9.71 26.85 -8.67
N ALA A 327 9.92 26.68 -9.98
CA ALA A 327 10.50 25.47 -10.55
C ALA A 327 11.95 25.29 -10.08
N HIS A 328 12.24 24.12 -9.53
CA HIS A 328 13.57 23.69 -9.12
C HIS A 328 13.88 22.31 -9.72
N LEU A 329 15.17 22.01 -9.77
CA LEU A 329 15.69 20.71 -10.17
C LEU A 329 16.75 20.29 -9.15
N ILE A 330 16.62 19.07 -8.62
CA ILE A 330 17.61 18.46 -7.74
C ILE A 330 18.36 17.41 -8.56
N LEU A 331 19.70 17.42 -8.48
CA LEU A 331 20.52 16.35 -9.05
C LEU A 331 21.21 15.59 -7.92
N ALA A 332 21.11 14.27 -7.96
CA ALA A 332 21.90 13.36 -7.13
C ALA A 332 23.08 12.84 -7.95
N SER A 333 24.25 12.75 -7.32
CA SER A 333 25.46 12.29 -7.98
C SER A 333 26.31 11.42 -7.06
N ARG A 334 27.01 10.46 -7.64
CA ARG A 334 27.83 9.50 -6.89
C ARG A 334 28.93 10.21 -6.08
N SER A 335 29.01 9.91 -4.79
CA SER A 335 30.01 10.42 -3.83
C SER A 335 30.02 11.93 -3.70
N GLN A 336 28.85 12.55 -3.90
CA GLN A 336 28.60 13.97 -3.72
C GLN A 336 27.32 14.16 -2.90
N VAL A 337 27.10 15.40 -2.46
CA VAL A 337 25.80 15.82 -1.91
C VAL A 337 24.87 16.25 -3.06
N PRO A 338 23.54 16.08 -2.92
CA PRO A 338 22.58 16.57 -3.89
C PRO A 338 22.67 18.09 -4.06
N VAL A 339 22.55 18.55 -5.31
CA VAL A 339 22.59 19.96 -5.67
C VAL A 339 21.20 20.45 -6.09
N ILE A 340 20.87 21.70 -5.76
CA ILE A 340 19.59 22.33 -6.09
C ILE A 340 19.83 23.43 -7.12
N TYR A 341 19.13 23.35 -8.25
CA TYR A 341 19.02 24.41 -9.23
C TYR A 341 17.66 25.08 -9.16
N GLN A 342 17.63 26.40 -9.29
CA GLN A 342 16.39 27.18 -9.40
C GLN A 342 16.23 27.70 -10.82
N TRP A 343 15.02 27.61 -11.37
CA TRP A 343 14.69 28.22 -12.66
C TRP A 343 14.74 29.76 -12.59
N SER A 344 15.60 30.37 -13.39
CA SER A 344 15.66 31.82 -13.56
C SER A 344 14.73 32.28 -14.67
N ARG A 345 13.69 33.06 -14.32
CA ARG A 345 12.76 33.64 -15.30
C ARG A 345 13.43 34.65 -16.24
N SER A 346 14.49 35.35 -15.78
CA SER A 346 15.17 36.35 -16.61
C SER A 346 16.02 35.71 -17.71
N ASN A 347 16.69 34.60 -17.38
CA ASN A 347 17.63 33.94 -18.27
C ASN A 347 17.01 32.71 -18.95
N GLN A 348 15.80 32.32 -18.51
CA GLN A 348 15.10 31.09 -18.88
C GLN A 348 16.02 29.87 -18.75
N LYS A 349 16.74 29.77 -17.63
CA LYS A 349 17.71 28.68 -17.39
C LYS A 349 17.72 28.28 -15.93
N PHE A 350 18.06 27.04 -15.65
CA PHE A 350 18.39 26.59 -14.30
C PHE A 350 19.71 27.18 -13.85
N VAL A 351 19.75 27.74 -12.66
CA VAL A 351 20.96 28.32 -12.05
C VAL A 351 21.19 27.61 -10.72
N LEU A 352 22.43 27.20 -10.47
CA LEU A 352 22.82 26.56 -9.22
C LEU A 352 22.48 27.49 -8.04
N GLN A 353 21.67 27.00 -7.12
CA GLN A 353 21.22 27.74 -5.95
C GLN A 353 21.98 27.32 -4.69
N GLY A 354 22.29 26.03 -4.56
CA GLY A 354 22.97 25.49 -3.40
C GLY A 354 22.96 23.96 -3.38
N GLU A 355 23.17 23.41 -2.20
CA GLU A 355 23.33 21.98 -1.95
C GLU A 355 22.46 21.54 -0.78
N ILE A 356 22.12 20.25 -0.71
CA ILE A 356 21.46 19.64 0.45
C ILE A 356 22.55 19.00 1.32
N PRO A 357 22.97 19.63 2.44
CA PRO A 357 24.11 19.17 3.22
C PRO A 357 23.82 17.86 3.96
N ASN A 358 24.86 17.21 4.46
CA ASN A 358 24.81 16.00 5.30
C ASN A 358 24.16 14.77 4.62
N MET A 359 24.10 14.77 3.28
CA MET A 359 23.49 13.74 2.46
C MET A 359 24.43 13.27 1.34
N GLU A 360 25.62 12.80 1.69
CA GLU A 360 26.57 12.21 0.72
C GLU A 360 26.05 10.90 0.13
N ASP A 361 26.46 10.54 -1.10
CA ASP A 361 26.17 9.24 -1.73
C ASP A 361 24.66 8.92 -1.86
N VAL A 362 23.83 9.95 -2.04
CA VAL A 362 22.43 9.77 -2.44
C VAL A 362 22.39 9.22 -3.87
N VAL A 363 21.62 8.16 -4.07
CA VAL A 363 21.48 7.49 -5.37
C VAL A 363 20.29 8.06 -6.14
N ALA A 364 19.19 8.37 -5.46
CA ALA A 364 17.98 8.92 -6.06
C ALA A 364 17.22 9.82 -5.09
N VAL A 365 16.51 10.81 -5.62
CA VAL A 365 15.69 11.76 -4.87
C VAL A 365 14.28 11.74 -5.46
N LYS A 366 13.27 11.61 -4.61
CA LYS A 366 11.87 11.78 -5.03
C LYS A 366 11.16 12.73 -4.09
N HIS A 367 10.39 13.68 -4.62
CA HIS A 367 9.59 14.57 -3.81
C HIS A 367 8.18 14.01 -3.62
N PHE A 368 7.54 14.42 -2.53
CA PHE A 368 6.12 14.16 -2.30
C PHE A 368 5.52 15.25 -1.42
N ARG A 369 4.19 15.33 -1.44
CA ARG A 369 3.44 16.23 -0.58
C ARG A 369 2.47 15.42 0.26
N VAL A 370 2.46 15.70 1.56
CA VAL A 370 1.39 15.26 2.45
C VAL A 370 0.61 16.50 2.81
N LYS A 371 -0.66 16.55 2.38
CA LYS A 371 -1.45 17.80 2.40
C LYS A 371 -0.66 18.89 1.65
N GLU A 372 -0.35 20.02 2.28
CA GLU A 372 0.39 21.13 1.67
C GLU A 372 1.90 21.09 1.94
N GLU A 373 2.37 20.21 2.83
CA GLU A 373 3.78 20.15 3.21
C GLU A 373 4.61 19.35 2.19
N LEU A 374 5.76 19.91 1.81
CA LEU A 374 6.68 19.31 0.85
C LEU A 374 7.76 18.49 1.57
N TYR A 375 8.04 17.31 1.05
CA TYR A 375 9.05 16.40 1.56
C TYR A 375 9.92 15.85 0.42
N LEU A 376 11.10 15.35 0.78
CA LEU A 376 12.00 14.59 -0.07
C LEU A 376 12.26 13.22 0.54
N ALA A 377 12.21 12.20 -0.30
CA ALA A 377 12.70 10.86 -0.04
C ALA A 377 14.09 10.73 -0.70
N MET A 378 15.11 10.55 0.13
CA MET A 378 16.52 10.51 -0.29
C MET A 378 17.04 9.08 -0.15
N THR A 379 17.33 8.44 -1.27
CA THR A 379 17.72 7.04 -1.32
C THR A 379 19.23 6.87 -1.17
N ARG A 380 19.67 5.94 -0.32
CA ARG A 380 21.05 5.47 -0.25
C ARG A 380 21.15 3.97 -0.46
N TYR A 381 22.23 3.52 -1.09
CA TYR A 381 22.47 2.09 -1.27
C TYR A 381 22.70 1.35 0.06
N ILE A 382 23.57 1.88 0.91
CA ILE A 382 23.89 1.36 2.24
C ILE A 382 23.91 2.54 3.22
N GLY A 383 23.67 2.26 4.50
CA GLY A 383 23.49 3.28 5.54
C GLY A 383 22.00 3.56 5.69
N ASP A 384 21.64 4.81 5.90
CA ASP A 384 20.24 5.21 6.08
C ASP A 384 19.78 6.10 4.93
N SER A 385 18.70 5.68 4.26
CA SER A 385 17.90 6.56 3.41
C SER A 385 17.12 7.51 4.32
N LYS A 386 16.78 8.70 3.84
CA LYS A 386 16.23 9.74 4.71
C LYS A 386 15.02 10.41 4.12
N ILE A 387 14.12 10.85 5.00
CA ILE A 387 13.00 11.69 4.65
C ILE A 387 13.26 13.07 5.23
N LEU A 388 13.20 14.09 4.38
CA LEU A 388 13.43 15.47 4.74
C LEU A 388 12.16 16.27 4.47
N ARG A 389 11.78 17.16 5.38
CA ARG A 389 10.69 18.11 5.21
C ARG A 389 11.23 19.47 4.78
N TRP A 390 10.56 20.15 3.86
CA TRP A 390 10.85 21.54 3.52
C TRP A 390 10.50 22.44 4.70
N GLY A 391 11.51 23.04 5.33
CA GLY A 391 11.33 24.05 6.37
C GLY A 391 11.23 25.46 5.78
N ALA A 392 11.49 26.49 6.60
CA ALA A 392 11.36 27.88 6.12
C ALA A 392 12.35 28.28 5.01
N LYS A 393 13.52 27.63 4.93
CA LYS A 393 14.59 27.95 3.95
C LYS A 393 15.46 26.76 3.53
N GLN A 394 15.29 25.61 4.17
CA GLN A 394 16.13 24.44 3.95
C GLN A 394 15.35 23.17 4.29
N PHE A 395 15.81 22.06 3.72
CA PHE A 395 15.31 20.74 4.07
C PHE A 395 15.83 20.30 5.44
N VAL A 396 14.94 19.76 6.27
CA VAL A 396 15.25 19.25 7.61
C VAL A 396 14.89 17.78 7.66
N GLU A 397 15.82 16.94 8.07
CA GLU A 397 15.58 15.52 8.28
C GLU A 397 14.51 15.29 9.35
N ILE A 398 13.53 14.43 9.05
CA ILE A 398 12.49 14.01 9.99
C ILE A 398 12.57 12.52 10.33
N GLN A 399 13.13 11.72 9.41
CA GLN A 399 13.18 10.27 9.59
C GLN A 399 14.35 9.66 8.81
N ALA A 400 14.95 8.63 9.38
CA ALA A 400 15.98 7.82 8.76
C ALA A 400 15.50 6.35 8.69
N LEU A 401 15.73 5.70 7.54
CA LEU A 401 15.29 4.36 7.22
C LEU A 401 16.49 3.49 6.78
N PRO A 402 16.78 2.38 7.48
CA PRO A 402 17.95 1.54 7.18
C PRO A 402 17.89 0.95 5.78
N SER A 403 18.90 1.26 4.97
CA SER A 403 19.02 0.79 3.59
C SER A 403 19.94 -0.41 3.48
N ARG A 404 19.43 -1.47 2.87
CA ARG A 404 20.13 -2.75 2.66
C ARG A 404 20.22 -3.02 1.17
N GLY A 405 21.16 -2.35 0.51
CA GLY A 405 21.28 -2.38 -0.95
C GLY A 405 20.06 -1.75 -1.63
N SER A 406 19.63 -0.56 -1.18
CA SER A 406 18.46 0.12 -1.72
C SER A 406 18.79 0.95 -2.96
N MET A 407 18.03 0.77 -4.03
CA MET A 407 18.12 1.60 -5.24
C MET A 407 16.93 2.53 -5.39
N VAL A 408 15.91 2.40 -4.54
CA VAL A 408 14.67 3.17 -4.64
C VAL A 408 14.07 3.41 -3.26
N LEU A 409 13.69 4.66 -3.01
CA LEU A 409 12.80 5.08 -1.93
C LEU A 409 11.69 5.91 -2.58
N GLN A 410 10.60 5.26 -2.95
CA GLN A 410 9.53 5.86 -3.74
C GLN A 410 8.34 6.23 -2.86
N PRO A 411 8.02 7.52 -2.70
CA PRO A 411 6.74 7.92 -2.12
C PRO A 411 5.62 7.72 -3.15
N PHE A 412 4.44 7.32 -2.67
CA PHE A 412 3.25 7.18 -3.50
C PHE A 412 1.98 7.29 -2.65
N SER A 413 0.83 7.51 -3.29
CA SER A 413 -0.43 7.68 -2.56
C SER A 413 -1.62 7.12 -3.33
N PHE A 414 -2.60 6.62 -2.58
CA PHE A 414 -3.92 6.26 -3.08
C PHE A 414 -4.95 7.00 -2.24
N LYS A 415 -5.69 7.92 -2.87
CA LYS A 415 -6.62 8.84 -2.18
C LYS A 415 -5.86 9.59 -1.07
N ASP A 416 -6.36 9.56 0.17
CA ASP A 416 -5.76 10.24 1.32
C ASP A 416 -4.73 9.38 2.09
N ARG A 417 -4.34 8.22 1.55
CA ARG A 417 -3.33 7.34 2.15
C ARG A 417 -1.99 7.50 1.46
N TYR A 418 -0.98 7.89 2.23
CA TYR A 418 0.38 8.12 1.77
C TYR A 418 1.27 6.95 2.18
N TYR A 419 1.97 6.39 1.21
CA TYR A 419 2.87 5.26 1.39
C TYR A 419 4.28 5.61 0.95
N LEU A 420 5.23 4.79 1.39
CA LEU A 420 6.62 4.89 0.99
C LEU A 420 7.19 3.49 0.78
N ALA A 421 7.69 3.21 -0.43
CA ALA A 421 8.33 1.94 -0.76
C ALA A 421 9.85 2.08 -0.68
N LEU A 422 10.49 1.39 0.28
CA LEU A 422 11.93 1.22 0.34
C LEU A 422 12.31 -0.13 -0.27
N GLY A 423 12.93 -0.09 -1.44
CA GLY A 423 13.45 -1.29 -2.09
C GLY A 423 14.67 -1.86 -1.37
N SER A 424 14.89 -3.18 -1.50
CA SER A 424 16.11 -3.82 -1.00
C SER A 424 16.59 -4.95 -1.92
N ASP A 425 17.88 -4.95 -2.23
CA ASP A 425 18.55 -6.04 -2.94
C ASP A 425 18.95 -7.20 -2.00
N TYR A 426 18.96 -6.98 -0.68
CA TYR A 426 19.49 -7.95 0.30
C TYR A 426 18.43 -8.55 1.23
N THR A 427 17.29 -7.86 1.41
CA THR A 427 16.17 -8.29 2.26
C THR A 427 14.84 -8.09 1.52
N PHE A 428 13.72 -8.26 2.22
CA PHE A 428 12.42 -7.83 1.69
C PHE A 428 12.39 -6.31 1.47
N SER A 429 11.61 -5.88 0.49
CA SER A 429 11.28 -4.47 0.32
C SER A 429 10.20 -4.09 1.34
N GLN A 430 10.36 -2.92 1.96
CA GLN A 430 9.45 -2.46 3.01
C GLN A 430 8.55 -1.37 2.46
N ILE A 431 7.24 -1.58 2.57
CA ILE A 431 6.23 -0.55 2.41
C ILE A 431 5.95 0.05 3.79
N TYR A 432 5.97 1.37 3.86
CA TYR A 432 5.58 2.14 5.02
C TYR A 432 4.28 2.91 4.74
N LEU A 433 3.52 3.21 5.79
CA LEU A 433 2.32 4.02 5.76
C LEU A 433 2.56 5.28 6.59
N TRP A 434 2.12 6.42 6.09
CA TRP A 434 2.23 7.69 6.81
C TRP A 434 1.29 7.72 8.02
N ASP A 435 1.84 8.05 9.18
CA ASP A 435 1.09 8.31 10.40
C ASP A 435 0.83 9.82 10.52
N ASP A 436 -0.45 10.16 10.57
CA ASP A 436 -0.90 11.55 10.59
C ASP A 436 -0.79 12.20 11.98
N GLU A 437 -0.61 11.44 13.05
CA GLU A 437 -0.44 11.94 14.42
C GLU A 437 1.03 12.33 14.66
N ILE A 438 1.96 11.43 14.35
CA ILE A 438 3.40 11.64 14.59
C ILE A 438 4.13 12.25 13.40
N LYS A 439 3.49 12.32 12.22
CA LYS A 439 4.07 12.86 10.98
C LYS A 439 5.33 12.12 10.51
N LEU A 440 5.31 10.80 10.62
CA LEU A 440 6.39 9.89 10.22
C LEU A 440 5.81 8.69 9.45
N PHE A 441 6.67 7.94 8.77
CA PHE A 441 6.28 6.69 8.13
C PHE A 441 6.48 5.49 9.04
N ASP A 442 5.44 4.71 9.29
CA ASP A 442 5.49 3.48 10.06
C ASP A 442 5.46 2.24 9.17
N ARG A 443 6.07 1.16 9.63
CA ARG A 443 6.15 -0.09 8.85
C ARG A 443 4.73 -0.62 8.62
N PHE A 444 4.42 -0.86 7.35
CA PHE A 444 3.09 -1.30 6.95
C PHE A 444 3.10 -2.74 6.44
N LYS A 445 3.92 -3.03 5.43
CA LYS A 445 3.98 -4.37 4.81
C LYS A 445 5.35 -4.67 4.24
N GLU A 446 5.77 -5.92 4.29
CA GLU A 446 6.93 -6.41 3.56
C GLU A 446 6.48 -7.08 2.25
N VAL A 447 7.20 -6.81 1.16
CA VAL A 447 6.97 -7.42 -0.15
C VAL A 447 8.28 -7.97 -0.70
N TYR A 448 8.20 -9.15 -1.31
CA TYR A 448 9.37 -9.79 -1.92
C TYR A 448 9.46 -9.46 -3.41
N ILE A 449 10.42 -8.61 -3.75
CA ILE A 449 10.76 -8.24 -5.12
C ILE A 449 12.27 -8.42 -5.28
N GLN A 450 12.71 -9.09 -6.34
CA GLN A 450 14.14 -9.32 -6.55
C GLN A 450 14.80 -8.08 -7.14
N ALA A 451 15.67 -7.45 -6.37
CA ALA A 451 16.43 -6.27 -6.80
C ALA A 451 15.54 -5.16 -7.41
N PRO A 452 14.64 -4.55 -6.62
CA PRO A 452 13.69 -3.55 -7.11
C PRO A 452 14.40 -2.30 -7.62
N ARG A 453 13.87 -1.68 -8.69
CA ARG A 453 14.47 -0.46 -9.28
C ARG A 453 13.52 0.72 -9.36
N SER A 454 12.21 0.49 -9.38
CA SER A 454 11.18 1.53 -9.39
C SER A 454 9.88 0.97 -8.83
N PHE A 455 9.06 1.86 -8.28
CA PHE A 455 7.68 1.60 -7.89
C PHE A 455 6.83 2.66 -8.61
N THR A 456 5.84 2.26 -9.41
CA THR A 456 5.05 3.20 -10.21
C THR A 456 3.57 2.98 -9.97
N VAL A 457 2.88 4.02 -9.52
CA VAL A 457 1.43 3.99 -9.36
C VAL A 457 0.76 4.03 -10.73
N VAL A 458 -0.19 3.14 -10.93
CA VAL A 458 -1.03 3.08 -12.13
C VAL A 458 -2.48 3.00 -11.67
N ALA A 459 -3.23 4.08 -11.88
CA ALA A 459 -4.65 4.15 -11.54
C ALA A 459 -5.49 3.97 -12.80
N THR A 460 -6.52 3.13 -12.69
CA THR A 460 -7.60 2.99 -13.67
C THR A 460 -8.89 3.57 -13.10
N ASP A 461 -10.00 3.54 -13.85
CA ASP A 461 -11.29 4.08 -13.38
C ASP A 461 -11.79 3.49 -12.06
N ARG A 462 -11.38 2.27 -11.72
CA ARG A 462 -11.90 1.53 -10.54
C ARG A 462 -10.84 0.82 -9.70
N ARG A 463 -9.63 0.68 -10.22
CA ARG A 463 -8.59 -0.17 -9.61
C ARG A 463 -7.27 0.57 -9.63
N ASP A 464 -6.57 0.38 -8.54
CA ASP A 464 -5.32 1.05 -8.22
C ASP A 464 -4.22 0.00 -8.17
N PHE A 465 -3.15 0.22 -8.94
CA PHE A 465 -2.04 -0.73 -9.06
C PHE A 465 -0.72 -0.05 -8.74
N ILE A 466 0.24 -0.87 -8.32
CA ILE A 466 1.64 -0.49 -8.21
C ILE A 466 2.49 -1.49 -9.00
N PHE A 467 3.17 -0.98 -10.02
CA PHE A 467 4.16 -1.72 -10.79
C PHE A 467 5.50 -1.64 -10.09
N THR A 468 6.19 -2.78 -9.99
CA THR A 468 7.50 -2.85 -9.35
C THR A 468 8.50 -3.46 -10.33
N SER A 469 9.45 -2.66 -10.81
CA SER A 469 10.50 -3.18 -11.69
C SER A 469 11.46 -4.07 -10.91
N SER A 470 11.99 -5.09 -11.58
CA SER A 470 12.88 -6.08 -10.97
C SER A 470 14.10 -6.29 -11.86
N PHE A 471 15.29 -6.01 -11.34
CA PHE A 471 16.52 -6.11 -12.13
C PHE A 471 17.02 -7.55 -12.34
N LYS A 472 16.56 -8.51 -11.51
CA LYS A 472 17.01 -9.92 -11.54
C LYS A 472 15.87 -10.94 -11.58
N GLY A 473 14.64 -10.48 -11.61
CA GLY A 473 13.45 -11.30 -11.58
C GLY A 473 12.35 -10.70 -12.44
N ASN A 474 11.14 -11.20 -12.26
CA ASN A 474 9.99 -10.71 -13.01
C ASN A 474 9.51 -9.37 -12.45
N THR A 475 9.11 -8.47 -13.33
CA THR A 475 8.34 -7.28 -12.97
C THR A 475 7.01 -7.71 -12.37
N GLN A 476 6.66 -7.19 -11.19
CA GLN A 476 5.43 -7.55 -10.48
C GLN A 476 4.45 -6.38 -10.50
N ILE A 477 3.16 -6.71 -10.55
CA ILE A 477 2.05 -5.75 -10.51
C ILE A 477 1.24 -6.13 -9.28
N PHE A 478 1.17 -5.24 -8.30
CA PHE A 478 0.31 -5.42 -7.13
C PHE A 478 -0.92 -4.54 -7.26
N GLU A 479 -2.07 -5.07 -6.89
CA GLU A 479 -3.30 -4.30 -6.72
C GLU A 479 -3.39 -3.77 -5.29
N HIS A 480 -3.75 -2.50 -5.17
CA HIS A 480 -4.14 -1.88 -3.91
C HIS A 480 -5.61 -2.20 -3.64
N VAL A 481 -5.86 -2.99 -2.60
CA VAL A 481 -7.20 -3.40 -2.20
C VAL A 481 -7.57 -2.80 -0.86
N ILE A 482 -8.85 -2.52 -0.68
CA ILE A 482 -9.40 -2.08 0.60
C ILE A 482 -9.80 -3.31 1.40
N ILE A 483 -9.35 -3.41 2.65
CA ILE A 483 -9.70 -4.49 3.58
C ILE A 483 -10.60 -3.91 4.67
N ASP A 484 -11.81 -4.44 4.77
CA ASP A 484 -12.67 -4.17 5.92
C ASP A 484 -12.23 -5.06 7.09
N LEU A 485 -11.67 -4.44 8.13
CA LEU A 485 -11.19 -5.09 9.35
C LEU A 485 -12.33 -5.43 10.34
N SER A 486 -13.56 -5.03 10.03
CA SER A 486 -14.73 -5.39 10.83
C SER A 486 -15.38 -6.73 10.42
N LEU A 487 -14.85 -7.39 9.38
CA LEU A 487 -15.37 -8.65 8.81
C LEU A 487 -14.79 -9.91 9.46
#